data_AF-A0AA88A0Q0-F1
#
_entry.id   AF-A0AA88A0Q0-F1
#
_cell.length_a   1.000
_cell.length_b   1.000
_cell.length_c   1.000
_cell.angle_alpha   90.00
_cell.angle_beta   90.00
_cell.angle_gamma   90.00
#
_symmetry.space_group_name_H-M   'P 1'
#
loop_
_entity.id
_entity.type
_entity.pdbx_description
1 polymer ?
#
loop_
_entity_poly.entity_id
_entity_poly.type
_entity_poly.pdbx_seq_one_letter_code
_entity_poly.pdbx_strand_id
1 'polypeptide(L)'
;MITLEEDVGDSVEIHCSRERSRAAWKIIEEYLTPFVEKERYQISRNCRLQPDNDLYRDQEQHKVHIDINEWKCGYCKKRFYEENFLDKHFDNRHRNLLNVSHSKCLADVCGALHCDLVMDTPKKIKCNPAAAARNKHLCESLADSCFPVSKDPSASRLHEFFLRQFCDAHTCTGNQKPFSRGRKKRMNMLYVVVSILIMLLLLLFYTFIYLYQRGMKRGTQNLRRVSLSGRKKKPF
;
A
#
# COMPACT_ATOMS: atom_id res chain seq x y z
N MET A 1 18.64 -0.48 57.69
CA MET A 1 18.29 -1.91 57.65
C MET A 1 17.05 -2.04 56.79
N ILE A 2 17.20 -2.77 55.67
CA ILE A 2 16.18 -3.32 54.79
C ILE A 2 15.50 -2.34 53.81
N THR A 3 16.11 -2.32 52.63
CA THR A 3 15.57 -2.19 51.27
C THR A 3 14.26 -2.93 51.05
N LEU A 4 13.34 -2.33 50.31
CA LEU A 4 12.44 -3.07 49.43
C LEU A 4 12.48 -2.39 48.05
N GLU A 5 13.39 -2.90 47.21
CA GLU A 5 13.24 -2.84 45.77
C GLU A 5 12.02 -3.71 45.43
N GLU A 6 10.90 -3.09 45.02
CA GLU A 6 9.83 -3.84 44.35
C GLU A 6 10.21 -4.01 42.89
N ASP A 7 10.91 -5.11 42.65
CA ASP A 7 11.02 -5.81 41.38
C ASP A 7 9.61 -6.22 40.93
N VAL A 8 8.99 -5.40 40.07
CA VAL A 8 7.78 -5.78 39.34
C VAL A 8 8.17 -6.02 37.89
N GLY A 9 8.91 -7.10 37.68
CA GLY A 9 8.90 -7.86 36.43
C GLY A 9 7.53 -8.52 36.22
N ASP A 10 6.47 -7.72 36.14
CA ASP A 10 5.15 -8.23 35.74
C ASP A 10 5.17 -8.42 34.23
N SER A 11 5.00 -9.67 33.80
CA SER A 11 4.94 -10.05 32.40
C SER A 11 3.69 -9.45 31.77
N VAL A 12 3.77 -8.19 31.30
CA VAL A 12 2.64 -7.49 30.68
C VAL A 12 2.04 -8.37 29.59
N GLU A 13 0.84 -8.88 29.84
CA GLU A 13 0.12 -9.74 28.91
C GLU A 13 -0.37 -8.87 27.75
N ILE A 14 0.24 -9.04 26.57
CA ILE A 14 -0.07 -8.23 25.39
C ILE A 14 -1.23 -8.88 24.67
N HIS A 15 -2.46 -8.44 24.92
CA HIS A 15 -3.64 -8.85 24.17
C HIS A 15 -3.82 -8.02 22.88
N CYS A 16 -2.85 -8.09 21.98
CA CYS A 16 -2.93 -7.40 20.68
C CYS A 16 -2.80 -8.41 19.53
N SER A 17 -3.76 -8.41 18.61
CA SER A 17 -3.66 -9.25 17.41
C SER A 17 -2.74 -8.60 16.38
N ARG A 18 -1.60 -9.23 16.09
CA ARG A 18 -0.63 -8.77 15.10
C ARG A 18 -1.24 -8.68 13.69
N GLU A 19 -1.92 -9.74 13.25
CA GLU A 19 -2.54 -9.80 11.92
C GLU A 19 -3.56 -8.65 11.72
N ARG A 20 -4.42 -8.41 12.72
CA ARG A 20 -5.39 -7.31 12.68
C ARG A 20 -4.70 -5.95 12.69
N SER A 21 -3.63 -5.79 13.47
CA SER A 21 -2.83 -4.56 13.48
C SER A 21 -2.19 -4.29 12.10
N ARG A 22 -1.65 -5.34 11.45
CA ARG A 22 -1.13 -5.26 10.08
C ARG A 22 -2.22 -4.85 9.07
N ALA A 23 -3.42 -5.41 9.19
CA ALA A 23 -4.55 -5.03 8.34
C ALA A 23 -4.97 -3.56 8.55
N ALA A 24 -5.06 -3.12 9.80
CA ALA A 24 -5.34 -1.73 10.13
C ALA A 24 -4.28 -0.77 9.55
N TRP A 25 -3.00 -1.11 9.73
CA TRP A 25 -1.90 -0.31 9.19
C TRP A 25 -1.96 -0.22 7.66
N LYS A 26 -2.19 -1.35 6.99
CA LYS A 26 -2.36 -1.37 5.52
C LYS A 26 -3.49 -0.45 5.07
N ILE A 27 -4.62 -0.44 5.77
CA ILE A 27 -5.73 0.48 5.46
C ILE A 27 -5.31 1.94 5.64
N ILE A 28 -4.61 2.27 6.73
CA ILE A 28 -4.10 3.62 6.98
C ILE A 28 -3.15 4.05 5.86
N GLU A 29 -2.15 3.22 5.55
CA GLU A 29 -1.16 3.52 4.49
C GLU A 29 -1.81 3.71 3.12
N GLU A 30 -2.83 2.91 2.81
CA GLU A 30 -3.44 2.91 1.49
C GLU A 30 -4.51 4.01 1.30
N TYR A 31 -5.32 4.26 2.33
CA TYR A 31 -6.52 5.09 2.23
C TYR A 31 -6.44 6.41 3.01
N LEU A 32 -5.57 6.54 4.02
CA LEU A 32 -5.46 7.74 4.85
C LEU A 32 -4.18 8.53 4.58
N THR A 33 -3.01 7.88 4.68
CA THR A 33 -1.69 8.51 4.55
C THR A 33 -1.54 9.39 3.31
N PRO A 34 -2.00 8.97 2.10
CA PRO A 34 -1.96 9.81 0.91
C PRO A 34 -2.57 11.20 1.05
N PHE A 35 -3.65 11.32 1.82
CA PHE A 35 -4.37 12.56 2.02
C PHE A 35 -3.72 13.40 3.12
N VAL A 36 -3.25 12.75 4.18
CA VAL A 36 -2.49 13.41 5.25
C VAL A 36 -1.22 14.05 4.68
N GLU A 37 -0.48 13.34 3.83
CA GLU A 37 0.70 13.85 3.13
C GLU A 37 0.36 15.01 2.18
N LYS A 38 -0.75 14.90 1.44
CA LYS A 38 -1.19 15.94 0.50
C LYS A 38 -1.52 17.25 1.24
N GLU A 39 -2.16 17.15 2.38
CA GLU A 39 -2.51 18.28 3.26
C GLU A 39 -1.31 18.73 4.12
N ARG A 40 -0.15 18.05 4.02
CA ARG A 40 1.06 18.29 4.85
C ARG A 40 0.76 18.33 6.35
N TYR A 41 -0.22 17.54 6.78
CA TYR A 41 -0.68 17.54 8.15
C TYR A 41 0.17 16.60 9.01
N GLN A 42 0.53 17.05 10.20
CA GLN A 42 1.22 16.23 11.19
C GLN A 42 0.19 15.68 12.18
N ILE A 43 0.02 14.36 12.17
CA ILE A 43 -0.84 13.68 13.12
C ILE A 43 -0.25 13.84 14.54
N SER A 44 -1.11 14.18 15.50
CA SER A 44 -0.71 14.37 16.90
C SER A 44 -0.13 13.08 17.49
N ARG A 45 0.92 13.19 18.31
CA ARG A 45 1.47 12.06 19.08
C ARG A 45 0.45 11.38 19.99
N ASN A 46 -0.64 12.06 20.35
CA ASN A 46 -1.69 11.47 21.20
C ASN A 46 -2.70 10.63 20.39
N CYS A 47 -2.76 10.81 19.07
CA CYS A 47 -3.68 10.10 18.18
C CYS A 47 -3.32 8.61 18.09
N ARG A 48 -4.34 7.74 18.08
CA ARG A 48 -4.12 6.28 17.96
C ARG A 48 -3.62 5.85 16.58
N LEU A 49 -3.88 6.65 15.55
CA LEU A 49 -3.45 6.39 14.16
C LEU A 49 -2.03 6.92 13.87
N GLN A 50 -1.35 7.51 14.86
CA GLN A 50 0.03 7.95 14.70
C GLN A 50 0.94 6.73 14.46
N PRO A 51 1.81 6.75 13.43
CA PRO A 51 2.67 5.61 13.11
C PRO A 51 3.59 5.18 14.26
N ASP A 52 4.10 6.14 15.03
CA ASP A 52 5.01 5.88 16.15
C ASP A 52 4.32 5.21 17.35
N ASN A 53 3.00 5.27 17.40
CA ASN A 53 2.21 4.66 18.47
C ASN A 53 1.83 3.21 18.15
N ASP A 54 2.08 2.69 16.95
CA ASP A 54 1.73 1.31 16.61
C ASP A 54 2.70 0.33 17.29
N LEU A 55 2.15 -0.50 18.18
CA LEU A 55 2.88 -1.48 18.99
C LEU A 55 3.79 -2.38 18.16
N TYR A 56 3.34 -2.86 17.01
CA TYR A 56 4.10 -3.82 16.19
C TYR A 56 4.91 -3.16 15.09
N ARG A 57 4.85 -1.83 14.95
CA ARG A 57 5.43 -1.10 13.82
C ARG A 57 6.90 -1.41 13.59
N ASP A 58 7.71 -1.30 14.63
CA ASP A 58 9.14 -1.56 14.53
C ASP A 58 9.42 -2.98 14.04
N GLN A 59 8.73 -3.98 14.59
CA GLN A 59 8.92 -5.38 14.19
C GLN A 59 8.46 -5.65 12.75
N GLU A 60 7.34 -5.07 12.31
CA GLU A 60 6.87 -5.21 10.93
C GLU A 60 7.85 -4.53 9.94
N GLN A 61 8.48 -3.41 10.31
CA GLN A 61 9.54 -2.77 9.50
C GLN A 61 10.83 -3.60 9.42
N HIS A 62 11.06 -4.46 10.41
CA HIS A 62 12.20 -5.37 10.46
C HIS A 62 11.90 -6.74 9.84
N LYS A 63 10.82 -6.88 9.06
CA LYS A 63 10.62 -8.02 8.18
C LYS A 63 11.29 -7.79 6.84
N VAL A 64 12.14 -8.72 6.44
CA VAL A 64 12.79 -8.69 5.13
C VAL A 64 12.30 -9.88 4.32
N HIS A 65 11.53 -9.62 3.27
CA HIS A 65 11.16 -10.63 2.29
C HIS A 65 12.26 -10.69 1.22
N ILE A 66 12.97 -11.82 1.15
CA ILE A 66 14.11 -12.00 0.25
C ILE A 66 13.66 -12.64 -1.05
N ASP A 67 12.89 -13.73 -0.96
CA ASP A 67 12.39 -14.52 -2.08
C ASP A 67 11.00 -15.10 -1.71
N ILE A 68 10.30 -15.72 -2.68
CA ILE A 68 8.91 -16.21 -2.57
C ILE A 68 8.67 -16.99 -1.25
N ASN A 69 9.63 -17.81 -0.84
CA ASN A 69 9.57 -18.64 0.37
C ASN A 69 10.72 -18.32 1.34
N GLU A 70 11.24 -17.10 1.34
CA GLU A 70 12.34 -16.73 2.22
C GLU A 70 12.08 -15.39 2.91
N TRP A 71 11.82 -15.47 4.22
CA TRP A 71 11.67 -14.37 5.14
C TRP A 71 12.87 -14.29 6.06
N LYS A 72 13.30 -13.07 6.39
CA LYS A 72 14.44 -12.85 7.27
C LYS A 72 14.11 -11.84 8.36
N CYS A 73 14.50 -12.17 9.59
CA CYS A 73 14.43 -11.28 10.73
C CYS A 73 15.46 -10.15 10.60
N GLY A 74 15.01 -8.90 10.67
CA GLY A 74 15.85 -7.72 10.59
C GLY A 74 16.80 -7.56 11.76
N TYR A 75 16.43 -8.03 12.96
CA TYR A 75 17.25 -7.92 14.17
C TYR A 75 18.39 -8.95 14.21
N CYS A 76 18.06 -10.24 14.18
CA CYS A 76 19.04 -11.33 14.35
C CYS A 76 19.43 -12.05 13.06
N LYS A 77 18.90 -11.62 11.90
CA LYS A 77 19.24 -12.14 10.57
C LYS A 77 18.87 -13.61 10.32
N LYS A 78 18.15 -14.28 11.23
CA LYS A 78 17.59 -15.63 11.04
C LYS A 78 16.59 -15.66 9.88
N ARG A 79 16.61 -16.76 9.12
CA ARG A 79 15.76 -17.01 7.96
C ARG A 79 14.62 -17.97 8.29
N PHE A 80 13.50 -17.79 7.62
CA PHE A 80 12.25 -18.53 7.82
C PHE A 80 11.60 -18.77 6.46
N TYR A 81 10.87 -19.86 6.33
CA TYR A 81 10.24 -20.22 5.06
C TYR A 81 8.94 -19.44 4.80
N GLU A 82 8.24 -19.03 5.85
CA GLU A 82 6.97 -18.28 5.77
C GLU A 82 6.95 -17.12 6.77
N GLU A 83 6.13 -16.11 6.48
CA GLU A 83 5.93 -14.94 7.35
C GLU A 83 5.45 -15.34 8.75
N ASN A 84 4.56 -16.33 8.83
CA ASN A 84 3.99 -16.81 10.09
C ASN A 84 5.04 -17.34 11.07
N PHE A 85 6.10 -17.98 10.56
CA PHE A 85 7.20 -18.45 11.41
C PHE A 85 8.08 -17.28 11.90
N LEU A 86 8.24 -16.25 11.07
CA LEU A 86 8.93 -15.02 11.47
C LEU A 86 8.12 -14.25 12.54
N ASP A 87 6.80 -14.20 12.40
CA ASP A 87 5.90 -13.60 13.41
C ASP A 87 6.01 -14.30 14.76
N LYS A 88 5.90 -15.63 14.76
CA LYS A 88 6.13 -16.44 15.97
C LYS A 88 7.53 -16.23 16.55
N HIS A 89 8.55 -16.04 15.70
CA HIS A 89 9.89 -15.74 16.16
C HIS A 89 9.95 -14.37 16.86
N PHE A 90 9.28 -13.33 16.35
CA PHE A 90 9.20 -12.05 17.04
C PHE A 90 8.53 -12.15 18.40
N ASP A 91 7.40 -12.86 18.49
CA ASP A 91 6.64 -13.03 19.73
C ASP A 91 7.43 -13.79 20.80
N ASN A 92 8.33 -14.69 20.40
CA ASN A 92 9.12 -15.50 21.33
C ASN A 92 10.50 -14.92 21.66
N ARG A 93 11.16 -14.25 20.71
CA ARG A 93 12.58 -13.85 20.83
C ARG A 93 12.82 -12.35 20.84
N HIS A 94 11.85 -11.56 20.39
CA HIS A 94 11.96 -10.11 20.29
C HIS A 94 10.77 -9.39 20.94
N ARG A 95 10.00 -10.07 21.80
CA ARG A 95 8.89 -9.47 22.56
C ARG A 95 9.37 -8.32 23.45
N ASN A 96 10.58 -8.42 23.99
CA ASN A 96 11.21 -7.40 24.80
C ASN A 96 11.55 -6.10 24.06
N LEU A 97 11.54 -6.11 22.72
CA LEU A 97 11.74 -4.90 21.91
C LEU A 97 10.45 -4.07 21.75
N LEU A 98 9.30 -4.58 22.19
CA LEU A 98 8.03 -3.87 22.12
C LEU A 98 7.98 -2.77 23.18
N ASN A 99 7.67 -1.54 22.78
CA ASN A 99 7.44 -0.43 23.71
C ASN A 99 6.00 -0.44 24.23
N VAL A 100 5.68 -1.40 25.11
CA VAL A 100 4.31 -1.60 25.61
C VAL A 100 3.78 -0.40 26.40
N SER A 101 4.65 0.40 27.00
CA SER A 101 4.27 1.55 27.84
C SER A 101 3.69 2.74 27.06
N HIS A 102 4.20 3.01 25.86
CA HIS A 102 3.82 4.18 25.06
C HIS A 102 3.05 3.84 23.79
N SER A 103 3.18 2.60 23.30
CA SER A 103 2.47 2.17 22.11
C SER A 103 1.04 1.73 22.41
N LYS A 104 0.24 1.66 21.36
CA LYS A 104 -1.18 1.32 21.36
C LYS A 104 -1.39 0.18 20.38
N CYS A 105 -2.29 -0.73 20.73
CA CYS A 105 -2.67 -1.81 19.83
C CYS A 105 -3.51 -1.26 18.68
N LEU A 106 -2.99 -1.34 17.45
CA LEU A 106 -3.72 -0.85 16.28
C LEU A 106 -4.90 -1.77 15.91
N ALA A 107 -4.88 -3.04 16.34
CA ALA A 107 -6.04 -3.92 16.18
C ALA A 107 -7.31 -3.41 16.89
N ASP A 108 -7.18 -2.60 17.94
CA ASP A 108 -8.33 -2.05 18.68
C ASP A 108 -9.18 -1.12 17.81
N VAL A 109 -8.57 -0.46 16.81
CA VAL A 109 -9.27 0.43 15.88
C VAL A 109 -9.78 -0.29 14.64
N CYS A 110 -9.60 -1.61 14.52
CA CYS A 110 -10.02 -2.35 13.34
C CYS A 110 -11.51 -2.29 13.06
N GLY A 111 -12.33 -2.22 14.13
CA GLY A 111 -13.77 -2.04 13.99
C GLY A 111 -14.12 -0.74 13.26
N ALA A 112 -13.40 0.35 13.56
CA ALA A 112 -13.59 1.65 12.92
C ALA A 112 -13.03 1.69 11.49
N LEU A 113 -11.90 1.02 11.24
CA LEU A 113 -11.19 1.06 9.96
C LEU A 113 -11.67 0.02 8.93
N HIS A 114 -12.61 -0.86 9.27
CA HIS A 114 -13.08 -1.95 8.40
C HIS A 114 -11.99 -2.97 8.02
N CYS A 115 -11.14 -3.39 8.98
CA CYS A 115 -10.07 -4.38 8.73
C CYS A 115 -10.58 -5.69 8.08
N ASP A 116 -11.79 -6.12 8.42
CA ASP A 116 -12.44 -7.34 7.89
C ASP A 116 -12.51 -7.35 6.34
N LEU A 117 -12.37 -6.19 5.67
CA LEU A 117 -12.36 -6.08 4.21
C LEU A 117 -11.01 -6.42 3.57
N VAL A 118 -9.92 -6.23 4.31
CA VAL A 118 -8.55 -6.45 3.84
C VAL A 118 -8.02 -7.79 4.33
N MET A 119 -8.61 -8.34 5.38
CA MET A 119 -8.35 -9.69 5.86
C MET A 119 -9.26 -10.70 5.14
N ASP A 120 -8.78 -11.93 4.96
CA ASP A 120 -9.56 -13.05 4.42
C ASP A 120 -10.54 -13.63 5.45
N THR A 121 -11.27 -12.74 6.14
CA THR A 121 -12.29 -13.13 7.12
C THR A 121 -13.63 -13.40 6.43
N PRO A 122 -14.38 -14.43 6.89
CA PRO A 122 -15.68 -14.72 6.33
C PRO A 122 -16.61 -13.51 6.45
N LYS A 123 -17.19 -13.10 5.32
CA LYS A 123 -18.11 -11.96 5.28
C LYS A 123 -19.31 -12.24 6.16
N LYS A 124 -19.57 -11.33 7.10
CA LYS A 124 -20.78 -11.38 7.94
C LYS A 124 -22.00 -11.23 7.04
N ILE A 125 -22.84 -12.28 7.00
CA ILE A 125 -24.04 -12.33 6.14
C ILE A 125 -25.12 -11.36 6.65
N LYS A 126 -25.17 -11.13 7.97
CA LYS A 126 -26.16 -10.27 8.61
C LYS A 126 -25.49 -9.11 9.36
N CYS A 127 -25.99 -7.90 9.16
CA CYS A 127 -25.53 -6.73 9.91
C CYS A 127 -26.01 -6.80 11.37
N ASN A 128 -25.12 -6.47 12.32
CA ASN A 128 -25.46 -6.27 13.71
C ASN A 128 -25.52 -4.75 13.98
N PRO A 129 -26.71 -4.17 14.25
CA PRO A 129 -26.86 -2.73 14.44
C PRO A 129 -26.08 -2.19 15.64
N ALA A 130 -26.00 -2.96 16.73
CA ALA A 130 -25.24 -2.56 17.91
C ALA A 130 -23.73 -2.51 17.63
N ALA A 131 -23.22 -3.46 16.84
CA ALA A 131 -21.81 -3.44 16.43
C ALA A 131 -21.49 -2.29 15.47
N ALA A 132 -22.39 -2.03 14.50
CA ALA A 132 -22.26 -0.89 13.59
C ALA A 132 -22.24 0.45 14.35
N ALA A 133 -23.16 0.66 15.28
CA ALA A 133 -23.21 1.87 16.10
C ALA A 133 -21.93 2.05 16.95
N ARG A 134 -21.45 0.98 17.60
CA ARG A 134 -20.19 1.03 18.37
C ARG A 134 -18.99 1.39 17.50
N ASN A 135 -18.86 0.76 16.33
CA ASN A 135 -17.77 1.04 15.41
C ASN A 135 -17.85 2.46 14.84
N LYS A 136 -19.06 2.96 14.59
CA LYS A 136 -19.29 4.34 14.16
C LYS A 136 -18.78 5.34 15.21
N HIS A 137 -19.19 5.19 16.47
CA HIS A 137 -18.73 6.08 17.54
C HIS A 137 -17.21 6.01 17.75
N LEU A 138 -16.63 4.81 17.67
CA LEU A 138 -15.17 4.65 17.72
C LEU A 138 -14.49 5.41 16.56
N CYS A 139 -15.05 5.32 15.36
CA CYS A 139 -14.54 6.01 14.18
C CYS A 139 -14.63 7.54 14.32
N GLU A 140 -15.76 8.06 14.79
CA GLU A 140 -15.95 9.49 15.04
C GLU A 140 -14.97 10.01 16.11
N SER A 141 -14.80 9.28 17.21
CA SER A 141 -13.83 9.62 18.26
C SER A 141 -12.37 9.63 17.76
N LEU A 142 -12.03 8.75 16.80
CA LEU A 142 -10.73 8.80 16.12
C LEU A 142 -10.60 10.06 15.27
N ALA A 143 -11.65 10.44 14.53
CA ALA A 143 -11.65 11.66 13.73
C ALA A 143 -11.44 12.90 14.60
N ASP A 144 -12.13 12.99 15.74
CA ASP A 144 -12.01 14.11 16.69
C ASP A 144 -10.62 14.21 17.32
N SER A 145 -10.06 13.08 17.75
CA SER A 145 -8.77 13.04 18.43
C SER A 145 -7.57 13.22 17.50
N CYS A 146 -7.67 12.72 16.26
CA CYS A 146 -6.58 12.77 15.29
C CYS A 146 -6.63 14.01 14.39
N PHE A 147 -7.82 14.51 14.08
CA PHE A 147 -8.08 15.64 13.18
C PHE A 147 -9.06 16.64 13.82
N PRO A 148 -8.63 17.36 14.89
CA PRO A 148 -9.50 18.32 15.55
C PRO A 148 -9.78 19.54 14.66
N VAL A 149 -11.05 19.80 14.38
CA VAL A 149 -11.54 20.88 13.49
C VAL A 149 -11.09 22.27 13.96
N SER A 150 -10.89 22.46 15.28
CA SER A 150 -10.54 23.74 15.89
C SER A 150 -9.09 24.18 15.70
N LYS A 151 -8.19 23.28 15.29
CA LYS A 151 -6.74 23.59 15.26
C LYS A 151 -6.27 24.21 13.96
N ASP A 152 -6.70 23.69 12.82
CA ASP A 152 -6.18 24.08 11.50
C ASP A 152 -7.19 23.75 10.37
N PRO A 153 -7.25 24.54 9.28
CA PRO A 153 -8.10 24.24 8.13
C PRO A 153 -7.83 22.88 7.48
N SER A 154 -6.58 22.44 7.44
CA SER A 154 -6.16 21.12 6.94
C SER A 154 -6.68 20.01 7.85
N ALA A 155 -6.66 20.23 9.17
CA ALA A 155 -7.27 19.30 10.14
C ALA A 155 -8.77 19.19 9.91
N SER A 156 -9.48 20.30 9.67
CA SER A 156 -10.91 20.28 9.32
C SER A 156 -11.19 19.51 8.04
N ARG A 157 -10.38 19.70 6.98
CA ARG A 157 -10.53 18.94 5.72
C ARG A 157 -10.30 17.45 5.91
N LEU A 158 -9.28 17.08 6.69
CA LEU A 158 -8.97 15.69 7.00
C LEU A 158 -10.03 15.05 7.90
N HIS A 159 -10.61 15.81 8.82
CA HIS A 159 -11.72 15.37 9.66
C HIS A 159 -12.93 14.98 8.81
N GLU A 160 -13.40 15.88 7.94
CA GLU A 160 -14.52 15.61 7.03
C GLU A 160 -14.21 14.46 6.07
N PHE A 161 -12.97 14.40 5.56
CA PHE A 161 -12.51 13.29 4.74
C PHE A 161 -12.58 11.96 5.50
N PHE A 162 -12.09 11.91 6.73
CA PHE A 162 -12.05 10.70 7.54
C PHE A 162 -13.46 10.18 7.83
N LEU A 163 -14.38 11.07 8.22
CA LEU A 163 -15.78 10.70 8.45
C LEU A 163 -16.43 10.06 7.20
N ARG A 164 -16.28 10.70 6.03
CA ARG A 164 -16.86 10.19 4.78
C ARG A 164 -16.20 8.92 4.26
N GLN A 165 -14.90 8.77 4.49
CA GLN A 165 -14.13 7.65 3.97
C GLN A 165 -14.30 6.39 4.83
N PHE A 166 -14.37 6.55 6.15
CA PHE A 166 -14.36 5.44 7.11
C PHE A 166 -15.67 5.31 7.89
N CYS A 167 -16.24 6.41 8.39
CA CYS A 167 -17.29 6.37 9.40
C CYS A 167 -18.70 6.22 8.84
N ASP A 168 -19.03 6.86 7.71
CA ASP A 168 -20.37 6.82 7.12
C ASP A 168 -20.82 5.40 6.69
N ALA A 169 -19.85 4.53 6.42
CA ALA A 169 -20.08 3.13 6.09
C ALA A 169 -20.51 2.26 7.29
N HIS A 170 -20.41 2.76 8.54
CA HIS A 170 -20.89 2.06 9.74
C HIS A 170 -22.42 2.18 9.89
N THR A 171 -23.14 1.65 8.91
CA THR A 171 -24.60 1.55 8.90
C THR A 171 -25.05 0.16 8.42
N CYS A 172 -26.21 -0.28 8.88
CA CYS A 172 -26.84 -1.50 8.33
C CYS A 172 -27.66 -1.22 7.06
N THR A 173 -27.79 0.04 6.63
CA THR A 173 -28.44 0.40 5.37
C THR A 173 -27.45 0.21 4.22
N GLY A 174 -27.73 -0.75 3.33
CA GLY A 174 -26.77 -1.30 2.34
C GLY A 174 -26.28 -0.37 1.23
N ASN A 175 -26.40 0.95 1.38
CA ASN A 175 -26.06 1.92 0.34
C ASN A 175 -24.66 2.52 0.50
N GLN A 176 -24.10 2.49 1.70
CA GLN A 176 -22.83 3.15 2.02
C GLN A 176 -21.66 2.17 1.90
N LYS A 177 -20.74 2.45 0.96
CA LYS A 177 -19.53 1.64 0.77
C LYS A 177 -18.36 2.27 1.53
N PRO A 178 -17.61 1.51 2.35
CA PRO A 178 -16.38 1.99 2.94
C PRO A 178 -15.37 2.32 1.84
N PHE A 179 -14.48 3.28 2.12
CA PHE A 179 -13.47 3.77 1.19
C PHE A 179 -14.02 4.36 -0.11
N SER A 180 -15.15 5.09 -0.03
CA SER A 180 -15.87 5.66 -1.17
C SER A 180 -15.02 6.55 -2.10
N ARG A 181 -14.03 7.28 -1.55
CA ARG A 181 -13.09 8.10 -2.34
C ARG A 181 -11.93 7.31 -2.95
N GLY A 182 -11.90 6.00 -2.73
CA GLY A 182 -10.91 5.09 -3.29
C GLY A 182 -9.53 5.18 -2.62
N ARG A 183 -8.62 4.35 -3.12
CA ARG A 183 -7.21 4.31 -2.74
C ARG A 183 -6.39 5.23 -3.65
N LYS A 184 -5.29 5.81 -3.16
CA LYS A 184 -4.27 6.37 -4.06
C LYS A 184 -3.71 5.25 -4.94
N LYS A 185 -3.99 5.28 -6.26
CA LYS A 185 -3.35 4.39 -7.22
C LYS A 185 -1.85 4.66 -7.15
N ARG A 186 -1.06 3.73 -6.58
CA ARG A 186 0.38 3.67 -6.86
C ARG A 186 0.47 3.42 -8.36
N MET A 187 0.70 4.46 -9.14
CA MET A 187 1.11 4.27 -10.53
C MET A 187 2.39 3.45 -10.45
N ASN A 188 2.34 2.22 -10.95
CA ASN A 188 3.51 1.36 -10.95
C ASN A 188 4.52 2.02 -11.91
N MET A 189 5.46 2.80 -11.36
CA MET A 189 6.41 3.58 -12.16
C MET A 189 7.17 2.68 -13.14
N LEU A 190 7.44 1.43 -12.76
CA LEU A 190 8.01 0.41 -13.65
C LEU A 190 7.09 0.12 -14.84
N TYR A 191 5.79 -0.03 -14.62
CA TYR A 191 4.82 -0.24 -15.69
C TYR A 191 4.78 0.95 -16.65
N VAL A 192 4.84 2.18 -16.14
CA VAL A 192 4.86 3.39 -16.98
C VAL A 192 6.14 3.46 -17.81
N VAL A 193 7.29 3.20 -17.20
CA VAL A 193 8.60 3.18 -17.87
C VAL A 193 8.66 2.09 -18.94
N VAL A 194 8.23 0.86 -18.62
CA VAL A 194 8.15 -0.25 -19.57
C VAL A 194 7.20 0.09 -20.73
N SER A 195 6.05 0.71 -20.44
CA SER A 195 5.11 1.13 -21.48
C SER A 195 5.73 2.15 -22.44
N ILE A 196 6.49 3.13 -21.93
CA ILE A 196 7.18 4.12 -22.76
C ILE A 196 8.27 3.45 -23.61
N LEU A 197 9.05 2.54 -23.03
CA LEU A 197 10.11 1.80 -23.76
C LEU A 197 9.53 0.97 -24.91
N ILE A 198 8.42 0.27 -24.69
CA ILE A 198 7.74 -0.50 -25.74
C ILE A 198 7.28 0.41 -26.88
N MET A 199 6.69 1.57 -26.57
CA MET A 199 6.24 2.52 -27.59
C MET A 199 7.40 3.06 -28.44
N LEU A 200 8.55 3.35 -27.82
CA LEU A 200 9.76 3.76 -28.53
C LEU A 200 10.31 2.65 -29.42
N LEU A 201 10.35 1.41 -28.93
CA LEU A 201 10.80 0.25 -29.71
C LEU A 201 9.92 0.03 -30.95
N LEU A 202 8.60 0.13 -30.79
CA LEU A 202 7.65 0.01 -31.89
C LEU A 202 7.87 1.11 -32.94
N LEU A 203 8.07 2.36 -32.52
CA LEU A 203 8.39 3.47 -33.43
C LEU A 203 9.67 3.19 -34.24
N LEU A 204 10.73 2.71 -33.60
CA LEU A 204 11.98 2.34 -34.27
C LEU A 204 11.76 1.17 -35.25
N PHE A 205 10.99 0.17 -34.86
CA PHE A 205 10.68 -0.97 -35.70
C PHE A 205 9.89 -0.57 -36.97
N TYR A 206 8.84 0.23 -36.83
CA TYR A 206 8.04 0.68 -37.97
C TYR A 206 8.79 1.65 -38.88
N THR A 207 9.62 2.53 -38.31
CA THR A 207 10.49 3.40 -39.12
C THR A 207 11.55 2.61 -39.89
N PHE A 208 12.13 1.57 -39.28
CA PHE A 208 13.04 0.65 -39.96
C PHE A 208 12.34 -0.08 -41.12
N ILE A 209 11.15 -0.64 -40.92
CA ILE A 209 10.37 -1.28 -41.99
C ILE A 209 10.06 -0.28 -43.10
N TYR A 210 9.66 0.94 -42.76
CA TYR A 210 9.38 1.99 -43.74
C TYR A 210 10.60 2.33 -44.59
N LEU A 211 11.78 2.49 -43.96
CA LEU A 211 13.04 2.73 -44.65
C LEU A 211 13.46 1.54 -45.52
N TYR A 212 13.28 0.32 -45.03
CA TYR A 212 13.58 -0.90 -45.77
C TYR A 212 12.71 -1.04 -47.03
N GLN A 213 11.39 -0.86 -46.90
CA GLN A 213 10.47 -0.87 -48.04
C GLN A 213 10.77 0.26 -49.04
N ARG A 214 11.08 1.46 -48.56
CA ARG A 214 11.49 2.59 -49.41
C ARG A 214 12.81 2.32 -50.13
N GLY A 215 13.78 1.71 -49.45
CA GLY A 215 15.07 1.29 -50.02
C GLY A 215 14.89 0.25 -51.12
N MET A 216 14.08 -0.79 -50.88
CA MET A 216 13.76 -1.80 -51.89
C MET A 216 13.04 -1.20 -53.11
N LYS A 217 12.09 -0.27 -52.91
CA LYS A 217 11.40 0.43 -54.01
C LYS A 217 12.32 1.31 -54.86
N ARG A 218 13.35 1.95 -54.26
CA ARG A 218 14.37 2.71 -55.01
C ARG A 218 15.35 1.79 -55.74
N GLY A 219 15.71 0.63 -55.15
CA GLY A 219 16.57 -0.36 -55.80
C GLY A 219 15.97 -0.95 -57.08
N THR A 220 14.64 -1.12 -57.15
CA THR A 220 13.95 -1.63 -58.35
C THR A 220 13.89 -0.61 -59.49
N GLN A 221 13.88 0.70 -59.20
CA GLN A 221 13.85 1.75 -60.23
C GLN A 221 15.19 1.90 -60.97
N ASN A 222 16.32 1.60 -60.32
CA ASN A 222 17.67 1.72 -60.92
C ASN A 222 18.06 0.55 -61.84
N LEU A 223 17.25 -0.52 -61.93
CA LEU A 223 17.47 -1.65 -62.85
C LEU A 223 16.69 -1.53 -64.17
N ARG A 224 16.23 -0.32 -64.54
CA ARG A 224 15.55 -0.08 -65.82
C ARG A 224 16.57 -0.09 -66.97
N ARG A 225 16.71 -1.29 -67.55
CA ARG A 225 17.50 -1.71 -68.72
C ARG A 225 17.69 -0.60 -69.78
N VAL A 226 18.95 -0.29 -70.11
CA VAL A 226 19.35 0.48 -71.31
C VAL A 226 18.86 -0.28 -72.54
N SER A 227 18.02 0.33 -73.38
CA SER A 227 17.68 -0.20 -74.69
C SER A 227 18.83 0.11 -75.66
N LEU A 228 19.48 -0.92 -76.18
CA LEU A 228 20.41 -0.79 -77.31
C LEU A 228 19.62 -0.36 -78.55
N SER A 229 19.68 0.93 -78.85
CA SER A 229 19.13 1.52 -80.05
C SER A 229 20.11 1.34 -81.22
N GLY A 230 19.63 0.70 -82.29
CA GLY A 230 20.08 0.97 -83.65
C GLY A 230 21.41 0.37 -84.12
N ARG A 231 21.37 -0.84 -84.69
CA ARG A 231 22.29 -1.21 -85.78
C ARG A 231 21.48 -1.51 -87.03
N LYS A 232 21.39 -0.51 -87.93
CA LYS A 232 20.82 -0.66 -89.28
C LYS A 232 21.85 -1.36 -90.19
N LYS A 233 21.30 -2.27 -91.01
CA LYS A 233 21.75 -2.97 -92.26
C LYS A 233 22.62 -2.08 -93.18
N LYS A 234 23.44 -2.53 -94.15
CA LYS A 234 23.70 -3.72 -95.03
C LYS A 234 24.95 -3.28 -95.91
N PRO A 235 25.29 -3.82 -97.11
CA PRO A 235 25.41 -5.18 -97.65
C PRO A 235 26.75 -5.43 -98.40
N PHE A 236 27.13 -6.70 -98.59
CA PHE A 236 27.58 -7.42 -99.80
C PHE A 236 28.42 -8.64 -99.37
#